data_AF-A0A7G5Z185-F1
#
_entry.id   AF-A0A7G5Z185-F1
#
_cell.length_a   1.000
_cell.length_b   1.000
_cell.length_c   1.000
_cell.angle_alpha   90.00
_cell.angle_beta   90.00
_cell.angle_gamma   90.00
#
_symmetry.space_group_name_H-M   'P 1'
#
loop_
_entity.id
_entity.type
_entity.pdbx_description
1 polymer ?
#
loop_
_entity_poly.entity_id
_entity_poly.type
_entity_poly.pdbx_seq_one_letter_code
_entity_poly.pdbx_strand_id
1 'polypeptide(L)' 'MEQELPLAEVLRRIRFALDTMDALPRAVFDLHRYRDLDYQRIAVELNISVAEVERHLAAAMLHILRCTDGDGP' A
#
# COMPACT_ATOMS: atom_id res chain seq x y z
N MET A 1 -14.95 -3.58 -22.52
CA MET A 1 -13.59 -3.37 -23.04
C MET A 1 -12.65 -3.46 -21.86
N GLU A 2 -11.97 -4.58 -21.71
CA GLU A 2 -10.85 -4.71 -20.78
C GLU A 2 -9.72 -3.85 -21.35
N GLN A 3 -9.69 -2.57 -20.96
CA GLN A 3 -8.66 -1.67 -21.45
C GLN A 3 -7.35 -2.07 -20.76
N GLU A 4 -6.51 -2.78 -21.50
CA GLU A 4 -5.14 -3.10 -21.11
C GLU A 4 -4.37 -1.78 -21.03
N LEU A 5 -4.32 -1.18 -19.84
CA LEU A 5 -3.53 0.02 -19.59
C LEU A 5 -2.07 -0.29 -19.96
N PRO A 6 -1.41 0.54 -20.78
CA PRO A 6 -0.01 0.32 -21.11
C PRO A 6 0.79 0.26 -19.80
N LEU A 7 1.72 -0.68 -19.69
CA LEU A 7 2.50 -0.94 -18.47
C LEU A 7 3.09 0.34 -17.84
N ALA A 8 3.51 1.30 -18.67
CA ALA A 8 4.04 2.58 -18.23
C ALA A 8 3.02 3.46 -17.46
N GLU A 9 1.73 3.34 -17.77
CA GLU A 9 0.64 4.03 -17.07
C GLU A 9 0.30 3.35 -15.76
N VAL A 10 0.26 2.01 -15.74
CA VAL A 10 0.09 1.22 -14.51
C VAL A 10 1.21 1.54 -13.51
N LEU A 11 2.46 1.55 -13.96
CA LEU A 11 3.61 1.90 -13.13
C LEU A 11 3.56 3.34 -12.62
N ARG A 12 3.03 4.29 -13.42
CA ARG A 12 2.87 5.68 -12.99
C ARG A 12 1.84 5.81 -11.88
N ARG A 13 0.69 5.14 -12.00
CA ARG A 13 -0.36 5.14 -10.97
C ARG A 13 0.10 4.49 -9.69
N ILE A 14 0.80 3.36 -9.77
CA ILE A 14 1.37 2.68 -8.60
C ILE A 14 2.39 3.60 -7.90
N ARG A 15 3.28 4.26 -8.66
CA ARG A 15 4.26 5.19 -8.10
C ARG A 15 3.58 6.39 -7.43
N PHE A 16 2.58 6.98 -8.07
CA PHE A 16 1.79 8.05 -7.48
C PHE A 16 1.08 7.61 -6.19
N ALA A 17 0.52 6.41 -6.16
CA ALA A 17 -0.11 5.84 -4.97
C ALA A 17 0.90 5.69 -3.82
N LEU A 18 2.11 5.20 -4.10
CA LEU A 18 3.17 5.03 -3.11
C LEU A 18 3.75 6.37 -2.62
N ASP A 19 3.81 7.39 -3.49
CA ASP A 19 4.32 8.72 -3.14
C ASP A 19 3.31 9.56 -2.35
N THR A 20 2.01 9.33 -2.54
CA THR A 20 0.92 10.02 -1.84
C THR A 20 0.43 9.29 -0.59
N MET A 21 0.95 8.10 -0.32
CA MET A 21 0.60 7.31 0.85
C MET A 21 1.30 7.82 2.10
N ASP A 22 0.58 7.86 3.22
CA ASP A 22 1.15 8.18 4.53
C ASP A 22 2.28 7.21 4.93
N ALA A 23 3.27 7.74 5.65
CA ALA A 23 4.50 7.02 5.97
C ALA A 23 4.27 5.71 6.76
N LEU A 24 3.27 5.68 7.66
CA LEU A 24 2.95 4.50 8.48
C LEU A 24 2.31 3.36 7.67
N PRO A 25 1.21 3.59 6.93
CA PRO A 25 0.65 2.62 5.98
C PRO A 25 1.69 2.12 4.96
N ARG A 26 2.53 3.02 4.44
CA ARG A 26 3.60 2.65 3.50
C ARG A 26 4.63 1.74 4.16
N ALA A 27 5.11 2.06 5.36
CA ALA A 27 6.06 1.24 6.08
C ALA A 27 5.51 -0.16 6.37
N VAL A 28 4.26 -0.27 6.80
CA VAL A 28 3.58 -1.56 7.01
C VAL A 28 3.52 -2.36 5.71
N PHE A 29 3.10 -1.73 4.61
CA PHE A 29 3.03 -2.38 3.30
C PHE A 29 4.41 -2.84 2.82
N ASP A 30 5.44 -2.01 2.96
CA ASP A 30 6.79 -2.35 2.51
C ASP A 30 7.39 -3.50 3.34
N LEU A 31 7.20 -3.49 4.66
CA LEU A 31 7.65 -4.57 5.55
C LEU A 31 6.92 -5.88 5.26
N HIS A 32 5.62 -5.81 4.98
CA HIS A 32 4.87 -7.01 4.61
C HIS A 32 5.27 -7.53 3.23
N ARG A 33 5.38 -6.64 2.22
CA ARG A 33 5.52 -7.02 0.81
C ARG A 33 6.95 -7.34 0.38
N TYR A 34 7.95 -6.64 0.91
CA TYR A 34 9.35 -6.79 0.50
C TYR A 34 10.19 -7.58 1.51
N ARG A 35 9.73 -7.70 2.75
CA ARG A 35 10.43 -8.47 3.79
C ARG A 35 9.68 -9.74 4.21
N ASP A 36 8.49 -9.99 3.63
CA ASP A 36 7.60 -11.11 3.98
C ASP A 36 7.39 -11.23 5.50
N LEU A 37 7.35 -10.08 6.20
CA LEU A 37 7.16 -10.08 7.64
C LEU A 37 5.69 -10.31 7.98
N ASP A 38 5.46 -11.18 8.96
CA ASP A 38 4.15 -11.37 9.58
C ASP A 38 3.72 -10.13 10.37
N TYR A 39 2.41 -9.95 10.53
CA TYR A 39 1.84 -8.77 11.20
C TYR A 39 2.37 -8.59 12.63
N GLN A 40 2.69 -9.68 13.34
CA GLN A 40 3.30 -9.60 14.65
C GLN A 40 4.73 -9.04 14.63
N ARG A 41 5.52 -9.35 13.60
CA ARG A 41 6.87 -8.81 13.45
C ARG A 41 6.84 -7.34 13.05
N ILE A 42 5.91 -6.97 12.17
CA ILE A 42 5.69 -5.57 11.78
C ILE A 42 5.25 -4.73 13.00
N ALA A 43 4.36 -5.27 13.83
CA ALA A 43 3.91 -4.64 15.07
C ALA A 43 5.09 -4.33 16.01
N VAL A 44 6.00 -5.29 16.19
CA VAL A 44 7.20 -5.10 17.00
C VAL A 44 8.16 -4.08 16.38
N GLU A 45 8.42 -4.17 15.07
CA GLU A 45 9.34 -3.28 14.36
C GLU A 45 8.88 -1.81 14.38
N LEU A 46 7.59 -1.59 14.20
CA LEU A 46 6.98 -0.24 14.19
C LEU A 46 6.52 0.22 15.58
N ASN A 47 6.66 -0.63 16.59
CA ASN A 47 6.21 -0.39 17.96
C ASN A 47 4.71 0.00 18.03
N ILE A 48 3.87 -0.73 17.31
CA ILE A 48 2.40 -0.59 17.26
C ILE A 48 1.72 -1.93 17.55
N SER A 49 0.40 -1.93 17.76
CA SER A 49 -0.36 -3.17 17.92
C SER A 49 -0.61 -3.88 16.59
N VAL A 50 -0.84 -5.20 16.62
CA VAL A 50 -1.22 -5.98 15.42
C VAL A 50 -2.50 -5.43 14.78
N ALA A 51 -3.46 -4.97 15.59
CA ALA A 51 -4.67 -4.32 15.10
C ALA A 51 -4.38 -2.98 14.39
N GLU A 52 -3.33 -2.25 14.79
CA GLU A 52 -2.86 -1.07 14.06
C GLU A 52 -2.18 -1.46 12.76
N VAL A 53 -1.38 -2.51 12.74
CA VAL A 53 -0.79 -3.06 11.50
C VAL A 53 -1.88 -3.39 10.49
N GLU A 54 -2.94 -4.10 10.90
CA GLU A 54 -4.07 -4.45 10.02
C GLU A 54 -4.78 -3.20 9.48
N ARG A 55 -5.05 -2.21 10.34
CA ARG A 55 -5.67 -0.94 9.93
C ARG A 55 -4.80 -0.17 8.93
N HIS A 56 -3.50 -0.10 9.18
CA HIS A 56 -2.56 0.57 8.30
C HIS A 56 -2.37 -0.18 6.97
N LEU A 57 -2.36 -1.51 6.99
CA LEU A 57 -2.31 -2.33 5.79
C LEU A 57 -3.58 -2.16 4.96
N ALA A 58 -4.76 -2.18 5.60
CA ALA A 58 -6.04 -1.92 4.93
C ALA A 58 -6.09 -0.51 4.33
N ALA A 59 -5.59 0.50 5.05
CA ALA A 59 -5.49 1.86 4.54
C ALA A 59 -4.54 1.95 3.34
N ALA A 60 -3.38 1.27 3.38
CA ALA A 60 -2.44 1.21 2.27
C ALA A 60 -3.07 0.57 1.02
N MET A 61 -3.75 -0.58 1.19
CA MET A 61 -4.44 -1.27 0.10
C MET A 61 -5.56 -0.42 -0.50
N LEU A 62 -6.38 0.22 0.33
CA LEU A 62 -7.46 1.09 -0.12
C LEU A 62 -6.91 2.30 -0.89
N HIS A 63 -5.80 2.88 -0.43
CA HIS A 63 -5.15 3.99 -1.12
C HIS A 63 -4.62 3.58 -2.50
N ILE A 64 -3.97 2.43 -2.59
CA ILE A 64 -3.50 1.88 -3.87
C ILE A 64 -4.67 1.63 -4.81
N LEU A 65 -5.74 0.99 -4.32
CA LEU A 65 -6.95 0.68 -5.10
C LEU A 65 -7.57 1.94 -5.69
N ARG A 66 -7.76 2.99 -4.86
CA ARG A 66 -8.31 4.28 -5.32
C ARG A 66 -7.47 4.93 -6.41
N CYS A 67 -6.13 4.86 -6.30
CA CYS A 67 -5.24 5.42 -7.31
C CYS A 67 -5.16 4.56 -8.59
N THR A 68 -5.38 3.25 -8.51
CA THR A 68 -5.31 2.35 -9.68
C THR A 68 -6.61 2.26 -10.46
N ASP A 69 -7.76 2.28 -9.77
CA ASP A 69 -9.09 2.08 -10.37
C ASP A 69 -9.57 3.27 -11.22
N GLY A 70 -8.79 4.35 -11.29
CA GLY A 70 -9.05 5.48 -12.19
C GLY A 70 -9.90 6.58 -11.58
N ASP A 71 -10.20 6.51 -10.29
CA ASP A 71 -10.78 7.62 -9.52
C ASP A 71 -9.64 8.44 -8.88
N GLY A 72 -8.78 8.98 -9.75
CA GLY A 72 -7.89 10.08 -9.34
C GLY A 72 -8.74 11.33 -9.09
N PRO A 73 -8.43 12.15 -8.06
CA PRO A 73 -9.12 13.43 -7.87
C PRO A 73 -8.94 14.38 -9.06
#